data_AF-A0AA40VNW7-F1
#
_entry.id   AF-A0AA40VNW7-F1
#
_cell.length_a   1.000
_cell.length_b   1.000
_cell.length_c   1.000
_cell.angle_alpha   90.00
_cell.angle_beta   90.00
_cell.angle_gamma   90.00
#
_symmetry.space_group_name_H-M   'P 1'
#
loop_
_entity.id
_entity.type
_entity.pdbx_description
1 polymer ?
#
loop_
_entity_poly.entity_id
_entity_poly.type
_entity_poly.pdbx_seq_one_letter_code
_entity_poly.pdbx_strand_id
1 'polypeptide(L)'
;MSDIYQQIWNSDKNGFSVSLRSGDGWKNPDADILLDLQTEASGKTNIDLATQPLFFQVNEEKLNGQTYTTFVQLLNNYVANFRADEILTTEEQEEIEKFLDAILPTEPMKLALEYINQELGENLSQQKFRARLKQIWFEMYTNYYKGKSTHFCSGFEHVFVGEAKFDENFRSTRDRTQNLGEISGYHSWIKFYFDEKIRNVNFLGYKYDLQGDEIPNHPNVITLQMLQYLTNMRGEVIAQLFKKKGGFFVGSSPESEIAMGTVVYFESINDRVKQDKRRTIINSGVYDLVIYRNIKSDGSRGDFIRSFFPIFLGNEGTETLPDVSKERPDVEVVPIEIKNNQPVIIVEALANPVGAEDIGEWVKLQNVTDKPIDLTSWEMRDKAARPQPLSGILQPNEVKQFAITRSSLNSMQLSNRSGLITVNDQQSKVIAVVRYNRANSDEIIRFERTTS
;
A
#
# COMPACT_ATOMS: atom_id res chain seq x y z
N MET A 1 10.49 27.82 -18.29
CA MET A 1 9.09 27.96 -17.80
C MET A 1 9.03 27.65 -16.31
N SER A 2 8.26 28.39 -15.50
CA SER A 2 8.16 28.10 -14.05
C SER A 2 7.18 26.94 -13.79
N ASP A 3 7.73 25.84 -13.29
CA ASP A 3 7.11 24.56 -12.91
C ASP A 3 6.29 23.84 -14.00
N ILE A 4 6.97 23.01 -14.80
CA ILE A 4 6.35 22.13 -15.81
C ILE A 4 5.40 21.09 -15.18
N TYR A 5 5.67 20.64 -13.95
CA TYR A 5 4.87 19.59 -13.31
C TYR A 5 3.51 20.13 -12.87
N GLN A 6 3.47 21.35 -12.32
CA GLN A 6 2.19 22.03 -12.05
C GLN A 6 1.40 22.30 -13.34
N GLN A 7 2.07 22.64 -14.44
CA GLN A 7 1.40 22.87 -15.73
C GLN A 7 0.79 21.59 -16.29
N ILE A 8 1.54 20.47 -16.25
CA ILE A 8 1.03 19.15 -16.62
C ILE A 8 -0.20 18.81 -15.77
N TRP A 9 -0.10 18.97 -14.44
CA TRP A 9 -1.21 18.72 -13.53
C TRP A 9 -2.45 19.56 -13.86
N ASN A 10 -2.30 20.87 -14.05
CA ASN A 10 -3.41 21.78 -14.36
C ASN A 10 -4.06 21.47 -15.72
N SER A 11 -3.30 20.91 -16.66
CA SER A 11 -3.76 20.56 -18.00
C SER A 11 -4.51 19.22 -18.07
N ASP A 12 -4.46 18.43 -16.99
CA ASP A 12 -5.04 17.09 -16.91
C ASP A 12 -6.57 17.13 -16.81
N LYS A 13 -7.22 17.20 -17.97
CA LYS A 13 -8.69 17.19 -18.08
C LYS A 13 -9.33 15.85 -17.70
N ASN A 14 -8.55 14.77 -17.72
CA ASN A 14 -9.02 13.42 -17.41
C ASN A 14 -8.76 13.06 -15.93
N GLY A 15 -7.99 13.88 -15.20
CA GLY A 15 -7.71 13.72 -13.78
C GLY A 15 -8.96 13.85 -12.91
N PHE A 16 -8.95 13.16 -11.79
CA PHE A 16 -10.02 13.07 -10.80
C PHE A 16 -9.81 14.11 -9.70
N SER A 17 -10.91 14.75 -9.30
CA SER A 17 -10.94 15.49 -8.04
C SER A 17 -10.88 14.52 -6.86
N VAL A 18 -10.15 14.86 -5.79
CA VAL A 18 -9.90 13.96 -4.66
C VAL A 18 -10.20 14.68 -3.35
N SER A 19 -10.93 14.00 -2.46
CA SER A 19 -11.23 14.48 -1.11
C SER A 19 -10.78 13.48 -0.07
N LEU A 20 -10.12 14.00 0.98
CA LEU A 20 -9.84 13.25 2.19
C LEU A 20 -11.07 13.22 3.11
N ARG A 21 -11.14 12.17 3.93
CA ARG A 21 -12.09 12.09 5.04
C ARG A 21 -11.80 13.19 6.07
N SER A 22 -12.85 13.71 6.71
CA SER A 22 -12.77 14.73 7.76
C SER A 22 -13.89 14.51 8.76
N GLY A 23 -13.55 13.99 9.95
CA GLY A 23 -14.55 13.53 10.92
C GLY A 23 -15.43 12.44 10.33
N ASP A 24 -16.75 12.57 10.48
CA ASP A 24 -17.72 11.60 9.97
C ASP A 24 -18.02 11.76 8.45
N GLY A 25 -17.47 12.79 7.80
CA GLY A 25 -17.76 13.13 6.41
C GLY A 25 -16.51 13.35 5.55
N TRP A 26 -16.66 14.15 4.50
CA TRP A 26 -15.64 14.42 3.48
C TRP A 26 -15.42 15.92 3.35
N LYS A 27 -14.18 16.35 3.10
CA LYS A 27 -13.90 17.77 2.84
C LYS A 27 -14.66 18.30 1.64
N ASN A 28 -14.74 17.49 0.59
CA ASN A 28 -15.61 17.69 -0.55
C ASN A 28 -16.31 16.35 -0.88
N PRO A 29 -17.57 16.15 -0.48
CA PRO A 29 -18.31 14.91 -0.75
C PRO A 29 -18.63 14.71 -2.25
N ASP A 30 -18.57 15.76 -3.07
CA ASP A 30 -18.83 15.71 -4.50
C ASP A 30 -17.57 15.41 -5.34
N ALA A 31 -16.44 15.12 -4.68
CA ALA A 31 -15.21 14.76 -5.37
C ALA A 31 -15.33 13.40 -6.08
N ASP A 32 -14.61 13.24 -7.20
CA ASP A 32 -14.58 11.99 -7.96
C ASP A 32 -13.98 10.83 -7.15
N ILE A 33 -13.09 11.11 -6.20
CA ILE A 33 -12.48 10.13 -5.30
C ILE A 33 -12.63 10.59 -3.85
N LEU A 34 -13.13 9.68 -3.01
CA LEU A 34 -13.19 9.83 -1.55
C LEU A 34 -12.19 8.86 -0.91
N LEU A 35 -11.17 9.40 -0.23
CA LEU A 35 -10.06 8.64 0.38
C LEU A 35 -10.12 8.60 1.90
N ASP A 36 -10.20 7.39 2.46
CA ASP A 36 -10.10 7.16 3.91
C ASP A 36 -8.68 6.75 4.31
N LEU A 37 -7.88 7.73 4.77
CA LEU A 37 -6.52 7.49 5.24
C LEU A 37 -6.46 6.67 6.52
N GLN A 38 -7.54 6.69 7.31
CA GLN A 38 -7.67 6.01 8.59
C GLN A 38 -6.55 6.38 9.58
N THR A 39 -5.50 5.58 9.66
CA THR A 39 -4.44 5.70 10.66
C THR A 39 -3.07 5.37 10.06
N GLU A 40 -2.03 5.77 10.76
CA GLU A 40 -0.65 5.42 10.43
C GLU A 40 -0.44 3.91 10.53
N ALA A 41 0.31 3.37 9.57
CA ALA A 41 0.66 1.97 9.53
C ALA A 41 1.63 1.60 10.66
N SER A 42 1.38 0.45 11.29
CA SER A 42 2.18 -0.09 12.41
C SER A 42 3.65 -0.41 12.10
N GLY A 43 4.04 -0.42 10.82
CA GLY A 43 5.34 -0.91 10.38
C GLY A 43 5.45 -2.44 10.25
N LYS A 44 4.46 -3.21 10.72
CA LYS A 44 4.47 -4.68 10.78
C LYS A 44 3.50 -5.26 9.75
N THR A 45 3.90 -6.37 9.12
CA THR A 45 3.09 -7.10 8.12
C THR A 45 1.79 -7.64 8.69
N ASN A 46 1.80 -8.07 9.94
CA ASN A 46 0.71 -8.81 10.57
C ASN A 46 -0.19 -7.93 11.46
N ILE A 47 -0.06 -6.61 11.39
CA ILE A 47 -0.87 -5.67 12.15
C ILE A 47 -1.51 -4.70 11.16
N ASP A 48 -2.82 -4.88 11.00
CA ASP A 48 -3.68 -4.01 10.23
C ASP A 48 -4.44 -3.07 11.17
N LEU A 49 -4.06 -1.79 11.15
CA LEU A 49 -4.75 -0.73 11.90
C LEU A 49 -5.73 0.03 11.00
N ALA A 50 -5.62 -0.11 9.69
CA ALA A 50 -6.44 0.55 8.68
C ALA A 50 -7.40 -0.46 8.06
N THR A 51 -8.34 -0.94 8.90
CA THR A 51 -9.23 -2.07 8.58
C THR A 51 -10.28 -1.81 7.48
N GLN A 52 -10.37 -0.58 6.97
CA GLN A 52 -11.23 -0.20 5.86
C GLN A 52 -10.42 -0.03 4.57
N PRO A 53 -11.06 -0.09 3.39
CA PRO A 53 -10.41 0.29 2.14
C PRO A 53 -9.90 1.74 2.19
N LEU A 54 -8.77 2.00 1.53
CA LEU A 54 -8.27 3.35 1.28
C LEU A 54 -9.23 4.12 0.37
N PHE A 55 -9.71 3.49 -0.71
CA PHE A 55 -10.67 4.08 -1.64
C PHE A 55 -12.09 3.80 -1.16
N PHE A 56 -12.68 4.75 -0.44
CA PHE A 56 -14.07 4.65 0.00
C PHE A 56 -15.03 4.71 -1.19
N GLN A 57 -14.78 5.63 -2.12
CA GLN A 57 -15.57 5.77 -3.35
C GLN A 57 -14.70 6.30 -4.49
N VAL A 58 -14.99 5.82 -5.70
CA VAL A 58 -14.41 6.32 -6.96
C VAL A 58 -15.54 6.49 -7.98
N ASN A 59 -15.50 7.58 -8.74
CA ASN A 59 -16.38 7.82 -9.88
C ASN A 59 -16.02 6.88 -11.05
N GLU A 60 -16.59 5.68 -11.04
CA GLU A 60 -16.30 4.65 -12.03
C GLU A 60 -16.73 5.03 -13.45
N GLU A 61 -17.70 5.93 -13.63
CA GLU A 61 -18.12 6.38 -14.96
C GLU A 61 -16.97 7.06 -15.70
N LYS A 62 -16.14 7.82 -14.98
CA LYS A 62 -14.98 8.51 -15.54
C LYS A 62 -13.84 7.56 -15.91
N LEU A 63 -13.79 6.37 -15.29
CA LEU A 63 -12.85 5.30 -15.66
C LEU A 63 -13.18 4.65 -17.02
N ASN A 64 -14.38 4.89 -17.57
CA ASN A 64 -14.75 4.43 -18.91
C ASN A 64 -14.15 5.30 -20.03
N GLY A 65 -13.43 6.37 -19.69
CA GLY A 65 -12.70 7.19 -20.65
C GLY A 65 -11.67 6.37 -21.42
N GLN A 66 -11.39 6.79 -22.67
CA GLN A 66 -10.50 6.05 -23.58
C GLN A 66 -9.11 5.79 -22.97
N THR A 67 -8.50 6.80 -22.34
CA THR A 67 -7.17 6.66 -21.73
C THR A 67 -7.15 5.67 -20.57
N TYR A 68 -8.18 5.68 -19.72
CA TYR A 68 -8.28 4.74 -18.59
C TYR A 68 -8.52 3.33 -19.09
N THR A 69 -9.40 3.14 -20.07
CA THR A 69 -9.70 1.83 -20.64
C THR A 69 -8.46 1.18 -21.26
N THR A 70 -7.70 1.92 -22.08
CA THR A 70 -6.46 1.40 -22.69
C THR A 70 -5.36 1.18 -21.66
N PHE A 71 -5.26 2.03 -20.62
CA PHE A 71 -4.32 1.81 -19.51
C PHE A 71 -4.66 0.55 -18.71
N VAL A 72 -5.93 0.33 -18.39
CA VAL A 72 -6.38 -0.87 -17.64
C VAL A 72 -6.18 -2.15 -18.45
N GLN A 73 -6.35 -2.10 -19.77
CA GLN A 73 -6.00 -3.21 -20.66
C GLN A 73 -4.53 -3.60 -20.50
N LEU A 74 -3.62 -2.62 -20.55
CA LEU A 74 -2.20 -2.87 -20.30
C LEU A 74 -1.96 -3.50 -18.92
N LEU A 75 -2.60 -3.01 -17.86
CA LEU A 75 -2.45 -3.57 -16.51
C LEU A 75 -2.87 -5.04 -16.41
N ASN A 76 -3.86 -5.48 -17.19
CA ASN A 76 -4.40 -6.84 -17.16
C ASN A 76 -3.49 -7.87 -17.84
N ASN A 77 -2.64 -7.44 -18.77
CA ASN A 77 -1.68 -8.35 -19.42
C ASN A 77 -0.59 -8.80 -18.45
N TYR A 78 -0.28 -7.96 -17.48
CA TYR A 78 0.71 -8.26 -16.46
C TYR A 78 0.02 -8.97 -15.27
N VAL A 79 0.10 -10.30 -15.25
CA VAL A 79 0.08 -11.01 -13.97
C VAL A 79 1.32 -10.55 -13.21
N ALA A 80 1.26 -10.35 -11.89
CA ALA A 80 2.46 -10.12 -11.06
C ALA A 80 3.33 -11.38 -11.11
N ASN A 81 3.99 -11.60 -12.25
CA ASN A 81 4.56 -12.87 -12.63
C ASN A 81 6.06 -12.76 -12.43
N PHE A 82 6.54 -13.70 -11.64
CA PHE A 82 7.95 -13.87 -11.39
C PHE A 82 8.57 -14.42 -12.68
N ARG A 83 9.41 -13.62 -13.34
CA ARG A 83 10.59 -14.07 -14.10
C ARG A 83 10.38 -15.14 -15.19
N ALA A 84 9.22 -15.20 -15.83
CA ALA A 84 9.08 -15.96 -17.06
C ALA A 84 9.69 -15.17 -18.24
N ASP A 85 10.22 -15.86 -19.26
CA ASP A 85 10.64 -15.21 -20.49
C ASP A 85 9.43 -14.52 -21.12
N GLU A 86 9.39 -13.18 -21.10
CA GLU A 86 8.31 -12.40 -21.67
C GLU A 86 8.74 -11.86 -23.03
N ILE A 87 8.13 -12.40 -24.08
CA ILE A 87 8.18 -11.82 -25.42
C ILE A 87 6.85 -11.12 -25.62
N LEU A 88 6.89 -9.80 -25.82
CA LEU A 88 5.69 -9.02 -26.13
C LEU A 88 4.99 -9.63 -27.35
N THR A 89 3.80 -10.16 -27.11
CA THR A 89 2.89 -10.68 -28.13
C THR A 89 2.45 -9.58 -29.09
N THR A 90 1.91 -9.95 -30.25
CA THR A 90 1.37 -8.97 -31.20
C THR A 90 0.25 -8.17 -30.57
N GLU A 91 -0.59 -8.83 -29.77
CA GLU A 91 -1.71 -8.26 -29.05
C GLU A 91 -1.24 -7.22 -28.01
N GLU A 92 -0.24 -7.55 -27.19
CA GLU A 92 0.36 -6.60 -26.24
C GLU A 92 0.98 -5.39 -26.94
N GLN A 93 1.63 -5.59 -28.08
CA GLN A 93 2.16 -4.48 -28.88
C GLN A 93 1.03 -3.59 -29.42
N GLU A 94 -0.06 -4.17 -29.90
CA GLU A 94 -1.24 -3.40 -30.34
C GLU A 94 -1.89 -2.61 -29.20
N GLU A 95 -1.92 -3.18 -27.99
CA GLU A 95 -2.44 -2.47 -26.81
C GLU A 95 -1.56 -1.30 -26.39
N ILE A 96 -0.24 -1.45 -26.46
CA ILE A 96 0.71 -0.35 -26.25
C ILE A 96 0.45 0.76 -27.27
N GLU A 97 0.29 0.44 -28.55
CA GLU A 97 0.00 1.44 -29.58
C GLU A 97 -1.36 2.14 -29.35
N LYS A 98 -2.41 1.40 -28.98
CA LYS A 98 -3.73 1.96 -28.64
C LYS A 98 -3.66 2.90 -27.44
N PHE A 99 -2.87 2.55 -26.42
CA PHE A 99 -2.64 3.43 -25.27
C PHE A 99 -1.90 4.71 -25.68
N LEU A 100 -0.83 4.60 -26.47
CA LEU A 100 -0.09 5.75 -26.97
C LEU A 100 -0.95 6.67 -27.85
N ASP A 101 -1.81 6.09 -28.69
CA ASP A 101 -2.78 6.85 -29.49
C ASP A 101 -3.78 7.63 -28.62
N ALA A 102 -4.19 7.05 -27.49
CA ALA A 102 -5.09 7.72 -26.55
C ALA A 102 -4.41 8.90 -25.83
N ILE A 103 -3.15 8.74 -25.40
CA ILE A 103 -2.49 9.74 -24.53
C ILE A 103 -1.75 10.84 -25.28
N LEU A 104 -1.11 10.56 -26.41
CA LEU A 104 -0.26 11.54 -27.11
C LEU A 104 -0.98 12.84 -27.53
N PRO A 105 -2.25 12.82 -27.96
CA PRO A 105 -2.97 14.04 -28.32
C PRO A 105 -3.35 14.93 -27.14
N THR A 106 -3.22 14.45 -25.90
CA THR A 106 -3.64 15.15 -24.69
C THR A 106 -2.70 16.33 -24.37
N GLU A 107 -3.22 17.29 -23.61
CA GLU A 107 -2.44 18.48 -23.23
C GLU A 107 -1.23 18.17 -22.33
N PRO A 108 -1.33 17.27 -21.32
CA PRO A 108 -0.17 16.81 -20.55
C PRO A 108 1.01 16.36 -21.42
N MET A 109 0.73 15.54 -22.45
CA MET A 109 1.77 14.99 -23.33
C MET A 109 2.36 16.04 -24.27
N LYS A 110 1.54 17.00 -24.73
CA LYS A 110 2.02 18.12 -25.55
C LYS A 110 2.94 19.03 -24.74
N LEU A 111 2.56 19.39 -23.51
CA LEU A 111 3.39 20.20 -22.62
C LEU A 111 4.71 19.50 -22.29
N ALA A 112 4.68 18.19 -22.04
CA ALA A 112 5.88 17.39 -21.84
C ALA A 112 6.83 17.48 -23.04
N LEU A 113 6.33 17.23 -24.26
CA LEU A 113 7.14 17.33 -25.48
C LEU A 113 7.69 18.74 -25.71
N GLU A 114 6.86 19.76 -25.51
CA GLU A 114 7.26 21.16 -25.64
C GLU A 114 8.40 21.51 -24.68
N TYR A 115 8.25 21.17 -23.40
CA TYR A 115 9.29 21.37 -22.39
C TYR A 115 10.58 20.61 -22.74
N ILE A 116 10.47 19.34 -23.11
CA ILE A 116 11.63 18.50 -23.49
C ILE A 116 12.39 19.14 -24.66
N ASN A 117 11.69 19.68 -25.66
CA ASN A 117 12.32 20.30 -26.81
C ASN A 117 12.92 21.67 -26.49
N GLN A 118 12.17 22.53 -25.81
CA GLN A 118 12.56 23.92 -25.58
C GLN A 118 13.57 24.07 -24.45
N GLU A 119 13.40 23.32 -23.36
CA GLU A 119 14.17 23.49 -22.13
C GLU A 119 15.31 22.48 -22.03
N LEU A 120 15.21 21.31 -22.68
CA LEU A 120 16.23 20.25 -22.67
C LEU A 120 16.93 20.05 -24.02
N GLY A 121 16.45 20.67 -25.10
CA GLY A 121 17.16 20.70 -26.40
C GLY A 121 17.09 19.41 -27.23
N GLU A 122 16.18 18.49 -26.91
CA GLU A 122 16.10 17.16 -27.56
C GLU A 122 15.57 17.20 -29.01
N ASN A 123 14.86 18.27 -29.41
CA ASN A 123 14.35 18.49 -30.77
C ASN A 123 13.58 17.30 -31.37
N LEU A 124 12.72 16.67 -30.56
CA LEU A 124 11.91 15.51 -30.94
C LEU A 124 10.69 15.94 -31.75
N SER A 125 10.48 15.32 -32.90
CA SER A 125 9.18 15.34 -33.58
C SER A 125 8.18 14.46 -32.84
N GLN A 126 6.89 14.60 -33.12
CA GLN A 126 5.84 13.74 -32.55
C GLN A 126 6.13 12.24 -32.74
N GLN A 127 6.59 11.85 -33.93
CA GLN A 127 6.95 10.45 -34.22
C GLN A 127 8.16 9.97 -33.40
N LYS A 128 9.19 10.81 -33.26
CA LYS A 128 10.36 10.50 -32.42
C LYS A 128 9.99 10.44 -30.95
N PHE A 129 9.11 11.32 -30.49
CA PHE A 129 8.64 11.33 -29.11
C PHE A 129 7.84 10.05 -28.79
N ARG A 130 6.94 9.61 -29.70
CA ARG A 130 6.27 8.31 -29.58
C ARG A 130 7.28 7.16 -29.47
N ALA A 131 8.27 7.12 -30.35
CA ALA A 131 9.31 6.08 -30.31
C ALA A 131 10.09 6.10 -28.99
N ARG A 132 10.41 7.29 -28.46
CA ARG A 132 11.06 7.45 -27.16
C ARG A 132 10.17 7.00 -26.01
N LEU A 133 8.87 7.28 -26.02
CA LEU A 133 7.95 6.75 -25.00
C LEU A 133 7.89 5.23 -25.02
N LYS A 134 7.77 4.62 -26.22
CA LYS A 134 7.86 3.17 -26.39
C LYS A 134 9.14 2.61 -25.77
N GLN A 135 10.28 3.18 -26.12
CA GLN A 135 11.57 2.77 -25.59
C GLN A 135 11.64 2.91 -24.07
N ILE A 136 11.31 4.08 -23.53
CA ILE A 136 11.51 4.41 -22.12
C ILE A 136 10.61 3.56 -21.21
N TRP A 137 9.36 3.33 -21.62
CA TRP A 137 8.33 2.73 -20.77
C TRP A 137 8.05 1.27 -21.10
N PHE A 138 8.07 0.86 -22.37
CA PHE A 138 7.49 -0.42 -22.79
C PHE A 138 8.51 -1.43 -23.34
N GLU A 139 9.65 -0.98 -23.85
CA GLU A 139 10.68 -1.89 -24.30
C GLU A 139 11.28 -2.69 -23.14
N MET A 140 11.46 -3.99 -23.38
CA MET A 140 12.06 -4.91 -22.42
C MET A 140 13.57 -4.67 -22.31
N TYR A 141 14.08 -4.67 -21.09
CA TYR A 141 15.50 -4.56 -20.80
C TYR A 141 15.94 -5.53 -19.69
N THR A 142 17.25 -5.72 -19.58
CA THR A 142 17.86 -6.37 -18.42
C THR A 142 18.42 -5.30 -17.48
N ASN A 143 18.09 -5.39 -16.20
CA ASN A 143 18.64 -4.53 -15.17
C ASN A 143 19.67 -5.26 -14.29
N TYR A 144 20.81 -4.63 -14.07
CA TYR A 144 21.90 -5.17 -13.24
C TYR A 144 22.04 -4.38 -11.94
N TYR A 145 21.74 -4.97 -10.79
CA TYR A 145 21.86 -4.27 -9.51
C TYR A 145 22.48 -5.15 -8.43
N LYS A 146 23.53 -4.65 -7.77
CA LYS A 146 24.26 -5.34 -6.68
C LYS A 146 24.62 -6.80 -7.03
N GLY A 147 25.17 -7.01 -8.23
CA GLY A 147 25.59 -8.34 -8.70
C GLY A 147 24.46 -9.28 -9.13
N LYS A 148 23.22 -8.79 -9.20
CA LYS A 148 22.06 -9.56 -9.71
C LYS A 148 21.55 -8.96 -11.01
N SER A 149 21.20 -9.79 -11.98
CA SER A 149 20.42 -9.38 -13.16
C SER A 149 18.94 -9.68 -12.94
N THR A 150 18.09 -8.79 -13.45
CA THR A 150 16.65 -9.00 -13.62
C THR A 150 16.37 -8.82 -15.11
N HIS A 151 15.86 -9.86 -15.75
CA HIS A 151 15.59 -9.90 -17.19
C HIS A 151 14.13 -9.56 -17.46
N PHE A 152 13.82 -9.25 -18.72
CA PHE A 152 12.46 -8.97 -19.21
C PHE A 152 11.73 -7.90 -18.39
N CYS A 153 12.45 -6.87 -17.95
CA CYS A 153 11.84 -5.76 -17.24
C CYS A 153 11.30 -4.74 -18.24
N SER A 154 10.13 -4.17 -17.98
CA SER A 154 9.71 -2.92 -18.60
C SER A 154 9.52 -1.82 -17.55
N GLY A 155 9.60 -0.55 -17.97
CA GLY A 155 9.37 0.58 -17.08
C GLY A 155 7.92 0.68 -16.63
N PHE A 156 6.99 0.41 -17.55
CA PHE A 156 5.56 0.40 -17.32
C PHE A 156 5.18 -0.64 -16.27
N GLU A 157 5.59 -1.90 -16.47
CA GLU A 157 5.32 -2.98 -15.53
C GLU A 157 5.87 -2.63 -14.14
N HIS A 158 7.15 -2.25 -14.04
CA HIS A 158 7.72 -1.94 -12.73
C HIS A 158 7.00 -0.79 -12.04
N VAL A 159 6.72 0.31 -12.74
CA VAL A 159 6.10 1.49 -12.13
C VAL A 159 4.66 1.18 -11.73
N PHE A 160 3.83 0.66 -12.64
CA PHE A 160 2.39 0.60 -12.43
C PHE A 160 1.87 -0.75 -11.91
N VAL A 161 2.51 -1.87 -12.25
CA VAL A 161 2.08 -3.22 -11.87
C VAL A 161 2.87 -3.75 -10.68
N GLY A 162 4.18 -3.49 -10.66
CA GLY A 162 5.11 -3.95 -9.64
C GLY A 162 5.69 -5.35 -9.89
N GLU A 163 6.86 -5.59 -9.28
CA GLU A 163 7.62 -6.84 -9.38
C GLU A 163 7.54 -7.62 -8.06
N ALA A 164 6.96 -8.81 -8.11
CA ALA A 164 6.86 -9.73 -6.98
C ALA A 164 8.20 -10.44 -6.69
N LYS A 165 8.51 -10.59 -5.39
CA LYS A 165 9.70 -11.30 -4.91
C LYS A 165 9.30 -12.26 -3.80
N PHE A 166 9.13 -13.53 -4.15
CA PHE A 166 8.77 -14.61 -3.22
C PHE A 166 9.47 -15.91 -3.62
N ASP A 167 9.35 -16.96 -2.79
CA ASP A 167 9.91 -18.29 -3.12
C ASP A 167 8.89 -19.11 -3.94
N GLU A 168 9.17 -19.31 -5.22
CA GLU A 168 8.32 -20.11 -6.11
C GLU A 168 8.36 -21.61 -5.80
N ASN A 169 9.46 -22.09 -5.21
CA ASN A 169 9.61 -23.49 -4.86
C ASN A 169 8.96 -23.84 -3.52
N PHE A 170 8.18 -22.90 -2.97
CA PHE A 170 7.44 -23.09 -1.74
C PHE A 170 6.41 -24.22 -1.89
N ARG A 171 6.81 -25.45 -1.54
CA ARG A 171 5.95 -26.63 -1.51
C ARG A 171 5.32 -26.76 -0.13
N SER A 172 4.21 -26.07 0.10
CA SER A 172 3.37 -26.34 1.28
C SER A 172 2.85 -27.77 1.21
N THR A 173 3.56 -28.69 1.86
CA THR A 173 3.12 -30.09 1.92
C THR A 173 2.98 -30.63 3.33
N ARG A 174 3.67 -30.08 4.35
CA ARG A 174 3.49 -30.48 5.78
C ARG A 174 3.76 -29.41 6.83
N ASP A 175 4.23 -28.21 6.45
CA ASP A 175 4.51 -27.11 7.39
C ASP A 175 3.64 -25.90 7.03
N ARG A 176 3.02 -25.27 8.04
CA ARG A 176 2.01 -24.19 7.86
C ARG A 176 2.66 -22.80 7.86
N THR A 177 3.87 -22.66 7.30
CA THR A 177 4.49 -21.34 7.07
C THR A 177 3.84 -20.70 5.83
N GLN A 178 3.63 -19.38 5.84
CA GLN A 178 3.07 -18.66 4.68
C GLN A 178 4.21 -18.29 3.71
N ASN A 179 3.96 -18.34 2.40
CA ASN A 179 4.92 -17.83 1.41
C ASN A 179 4.90 -16.29 1.43
N LEU A 180 5.74 -15.72 2.29
CA LEU A 180 5.89 -14.28 2.44
C LEU A 180 6.95 -13.76 1.49
N GLY A 181 6.59 -12.72 0.74
CA GLY A 181 7.47 -12.04 -0.19
C GLY A 181 7.39 -10.53 -0.06
N GLU A 182 7.95 -9.85 -1.05
CA GLU A 182 7.95 -8.41 -1.17
C GLU A 182 7.46 -8.00 -2.56
N ILE A 183 6.98 -6.76 -2.68
CA ILE A 183 6.72 -6.13 -3.97
C ILE A 183 7.49 -4.82 -4.12
N SER A 184 8.31 -4.74 -5.17
CA SER A 184 8.93 -3.49 -5.63
C SER A 184 8.10 -2.87 -6.75
N GLY A 185 8.22 -1.56 -6.98
CA GLY A 185 7.35 -0.90 -7.94
C GLY A 185 5.94 -0.71 -7.38
N TYR A 186 4.88 -0.84 -8.19
CA TYR A 186 3.49 -0.70 -7.73
C TYR A 186 3.21 0.72 -7.18
N HIS A 187 3.12 1.68 -8.09
CA HIS A 187 2.99 3.11 -7.82
C HIS A 187 1.82 3.74 -8.61
N SER A 188 0.73 2.98 -8.80
CA SER A 188 -0.48 3.44 -9.49
C SER A 188 -1.69 3.42 -8.56
N TRP A 189 -2.36 4.57 -8.40
CA TRP A 189 -3.63 4.61 -7.67
C TRP A 189 -4.73 3.81 -8.40
N ILE A 190 -4.70 3.79 -9.74
CA ILE A 190 -5.66 3.07 -10.57
C ILE A 190 -5.52 1.56 -10.31
N LYS A 191 -4.28 1.04 -10.37
CA LYS A 191 -4.02 -0.37 -10.06
C LYS A 191 -4.40 -0.71 -8.62
N PHE A 192 -4.03 0.15 -7.68
CA PHE A 192 -4.35 -0.04 -6.26
C PHE A 192 -5.87 -0.13 -6.05
N TYR A 193 -6.63 0.80 -6.61
CA TYR A 193 -8.09 0.81 -6.52
C TYR A 193 -8.72 -0.48 -7.06
N PHE A 194 -8.33 -0.93 -8.26
CA PHE A 194 -8.85 -2.17 -8.83
C PHE A 194 -8.48 -3.39 -7.99
N ASP A 195 -7.24 -3.48 -7.51
CA ASP A 195 -6.80 -4.59 -6.65
C ASP A 195 -7.49 -4.56 -5.27
N GLU A 196 -7.71 -3.39 -4.68
CA GLU A 196 -8.41 -3.24 -3.41
C GLU A 196 -9.88 -3.66 -3.54
N LYS A 197 -10.54 -3.25 -4.63
CA LYS A 197 -11.94 -3.61 -4.93
C LYS A 197 -12.16 -5.12 -4.98
N ILE A 198 -11.19 -5.87 -5.50
CA ILE A 198 -11.23 -7.35 -5.56
C ILE A 198 -10.49 -8.02 -4.38
N ARG A 199 -10.04 -7.24 -3.38
CA ARG A 199 -9.33 -7.70 -2.18
C ARG A 199 -7.98 -8.38 -2.43
N ASN A 200 -7.36 -8.08 -3.57
CA ASN A 200 -6.00 -8.49 -3.90
C ASN A 200 -4.95 -7.59 -3.24
N VAL A 201 -5.33 -6.40 -2.78
CA VAL A 201 -4.48 -5.55 -1.96
C VAL A 201 -5.19 -5.19 -0.66
N ASN A 202 -4.42 -5.05 0.42
CA ASN A 202 -4.87 -4.53 1.69
C ASN A 202 -4.02 -3.30 2.07
N PHE A 203 -4.68 -2.15 2.21
CA PHE A 203 -4.09 -0.94 2.77
C PHE A 203 -3.87 -1.14 4.27
N LEU A 204 -2.64 -1.02 4.75
CA LEU A 204 -2.32 -1.21 6.17
C LEU A 204 -2.16 0.11 6.94
N GLY A 205 -2.45 1.23 6.29
CA GLY A 205 -2.29 2.57 6.84
C GLY A 205 -1.29 3.43 6.07
N TYR A 206 -1.34 4.73 6.34
CA TYR A 206 -0.41 5.68 5.76
C TYR A 206 0.97 5.61 6.41
N LYS A 207 2.01 6.10 5.74
CA LYS A 207 3.41 6.00 6.20
C LYS A 207 4.31 7.12 5.70
N TYR A 208 3.87 8.36 5.89
CA TYR A 208 4.63 9.54 5.44
C TYR A 208 5.82 9.81 6.36
N ASP A 209 6.89 10.39 5.81
CA ASP A 209 8.04 10.88 6.61
C ASP A 209 7.89 12.40 6.84
N LEU A 210 6.77 12.83 7.44
CA LEU A 210 6.56 14.24 7.80
C LEU A 210 7.17 14.53 9.17
N GLN A 211 7.57 15.79 9.41
CA GLN A 211 8.07 16.19 10.73
C GLN A 211 6.92 16.44 11.70
N GLY A 212 7.12 16.07 12.98
CA GLY A 212 6.15 16.32 14.04
C GLY A 212 4.87 15.47 13.94
N ASP A 213 3.82 15.91 14.62
CA ASP A 213 2.49 15.26 14.61
C ASP A 213 1.66 15.69 13.37
N GLU A 214 2.32 16.04 12.26
CA GLU A 214 1.63 16.47 11.04
C GLU A 214 0.85 15.31 10.42
N ILE A 215 -0.47 15.40 10.50
CA ILE A 215 -1.36 14.48 9.79
C ILE A 215 -1.26 14.81 8.29
N PRO A 216 -1.04 13.80 7.42
CA PRO A 216 -1.01 13.99 5.98
C PRO A 216 -2.31 14.65 5.50
N ASN A 217 -2.20 15.88 5.02
CA ASN A 217 -3.33 16.70 4.65
C ASN A 217 -3.22 17.18 3.19
N HIS A 218 -2.83 16.28 2.29
CA HIS A 218 -2.77 16.54 0.86
C HIS A 218 -3.46 15.40 0.11
N PRO A 219 -4.56 15.66 -0.63
CA PRO A 219 -5.41 14.60 -1.17
C PRO A 219 -4.79 13.87 -2.37
N ASN A 220 -3.88 14.51 -3.12
CA ASN A 220 -3.37 13.96 -4.38
C ASN A 220 -2.14 13.07 -4.27
N VAL A 221 -1.80 12.60 -3.08
CA VAL A 221 -0.67 11.70 -2.86
C VAL A 221 -1.00 10.77 -1.72
N ILE A 222 -0.50 9.53 -1.81
CA ILE A 222 -0.51 8.58 -0.72
C ILE A 222 0.90 8.03 -0.55
N THR A 223 1.40 8.05 0.68
CA THR A 223 2.52 7.20 1.10
C THR A 223 1.97 6.18 2.06
N LEU A 224 2.13 4.89 1.77
CA LEU A 224 1.42 3.81 2.44
C LEU A 224 2.30 2.59 2.77
N GLN A 225 1.73 1.74 3.61
CA GLN A 225 2.11 0.34 3.76
C GLN A 225 0.97 -0.54 3.21
N MET A 226 1.30 -1.65 2.56
CA MET A 226 0.30 -2.58 2.03
C MET A 226 0.76 -4.03 2.05
N LEU A 227 -0.23 -4.93 1.98
CA LEU A 227 -0.05 -6.33 1.57
C LEU A 227 -0.75 -6.56 0.24
N GLN A 228 -0.12 -7.32 -0.65
CA GLN A 228 -0.77 -7.85 -1.84
C GLN A 228 -0.89 -9.37 -1.73
N TYR A 229 -2.01 -9.92 -2.18
CA TYR A 229 -2.26 -11.34 -2.25
C TYR A 229 -2.12 -11.79 -3.71
N LEU A 230 -1.16 -12.68 -3.97
CA LEU A 230 -1.09 -13.36 -5.27
C LEU A 230 -1.96 -14.59 -5.22
N THR A 231 -2.90 -14.72 -6.15
CA THR A 231 -3.82 -15.85 -6.24
C THR A 231 -3.60 -16.64 -7.53
N ASN A 232 -3.72 -17.96 -7.45
CA ASN A 232 -3.79 -18.78 -8.66
C ASN A 232 -5.18 -18.69 -9.33
N MET A 233 -5.35 -19.34 -10.49
CA MET A 233 -6.62 -19.35 -11.24
C MET A 233 -7.80 -19.98 -10.47
N ARG A 234 -7.55 -20.70 -9.37
CA ARG A 234 -8.58 -21.27 -8.49
C ARG A 234 -8.96 -20.33 -7.34
N GLY A 235 -8.34 -19.15 -7.26
CA GLY A 235 -8.51 -18.19 -6.18
C GLY A 235 -7.72 -18.50 -4.91
N GLU A 236 -6.81 -19.47 -4.94
CA GLU A 236 -5.99 -19.82 -3.78
C GLU A 236 -4.81 -18.85 -3.67
N VAL A 237 -4.58 -18.29 -2.47
CA VAL A 237 -3.43 -17.41 -2.21
C VAL A 237 -2.14 -18.22 -2.24
N ILE A 238 -1.27 -17.93 -3.21
CA ILE A 238 0.03 -18.59 -3.39
C ILE A 238 1.19 -17.82 -2.75
N ALA A 239 1.04 -16.51 -2.57
CA ALA A 239 2.00 -15.66 -1.87
C ALA A 239 1.34 -14.41 -1.28
N GLN A 240 1.93 -13.88 -0.21
CA GLN A 240 1.61 -12.57 0.34
C GLN A 240 2.82 -11.67 0.19
N LEU A 241 2.68 -10.57 -0.55
CA LEU A 241 3.75 -9.64 -0.84
C LEU A 241 3.60 -8.41 0.03
N PHE A 242 4.60 -8.17 0.88
CA PHE A 242 4.63 -6.99 1.72
C PHE A 242 5.31 -5.84 1.02
N LYS A 243 4.65 -4.68 1.07
CA LYS A 243 5.27 -3.40 0.77
C LYS A 243 5.38 -2.60 2.05
N LYS A 244 6.57 -2.63 2.66
CA LYS A 244 6.85 -1.89 3.91
C LYS A 244 6.59 -0.40 3.76
N LYS A 245 6.87 0.15 2.58
CA LYS A 245 6.64 1.54 2.23
C LYS A 245 6.53 1.70 0.71
N GLY A 246 5.54 2.45 0.26
CA GLY A 246 5.32 2.83 -1.12
C GLY A 246 4.56 4.13 -1.21
N GLY A 247 4.34 4.63 -2.41
CA GLY A 247 3.47 5.78 -2.60
C GLY A 247 3.19 6.07 -4.06
N PHE A 248 2.13 6.82 -4.30
CA PHE A 248 1.66 7.18 -5.63
C PHE A 248 0.88 8.48 -5.58
N PHE A 249 0.78 9.16 -6.73
CA PHE A 249 -0.18 10.25 -6.88
C PHE A 249 -1.59 9.69 -6.88
N VAL A 250 -2.57 10.49 -6.44
CA VAL A 250 -3.99 10.13 -6.52
C VAL A 250 -4.76 11.16 -7.33
N GLY A 251 -5.56 10.62 -8.26
CA GLY A 251 -6.41 11.38 -9.14
C GLY A 251 -5.71 11.92 -10.39
N SER A 252 -4.41 11.76 -10.53
CA SER A 252 -3.74 11.97 -11.82
C SER A 252 -4.22 10.95 -12.86
N SER A 253 -4.37 11.37 -14.10
CA SER A 253 -4.67 10.45 -15.19
C SER A 253 -3.43 9.69 -15.68
N PRO A 254 -3.58 8.59 -16.44
CA PRO A 254 -2.43 7.87 -17.00
C PRO A 254 -1.52 8.74 -17.87
N GLU A 255 -2.09 9.62 -18.71
CA GLU A 255 -1.32 10.55 -19.54
C GLU A 255 -0.55 11.58 -18.72
N SER A 256 -1.10 12.04 -17.59
CA SER A 256 -0.44 12.98 -16.68
C SER A 256 0.76 12.32 -16.00
N GLU A 257 0.60 11.09 -15.49
CA GLU A 257 1.69 10.35 -14.86
C GLU A 257 2.79 9.97 -15.86
N ILE A 258 2.43 9.50 -17.05
CA ILE A 258 3.40 9.21 -18.13
C ILE A 258 4.12 10.49 -18.57
N ALA A 259 3.42 11.61 -18.70
CA ALA A 259 4.02 12.91 -19.03
C ALA A 259 5.06 13.32 -17.97
N MET A 260 4.68 13.33 -16.69
CA MET A 260 5.58 13.70 -15.60
C MET A 260 6.79 12.76 -15.51
N GLY A 261 6.58 11.45 -15.55
CA GLY A 261 7.68 10.48 -15.50
C GLY A 261 8.63 10.60 -16.70
N THR A 262 8.10 10.92 -17.89
CA THR A 262 8.90 11.15 -19.10
C THR A 262 9.72 12.42 -19.00
N VAL A 263 9.12 13.52 -18.50
CA VAL A 263 9.84 14.78 -18.26
C VAL A 263 10.98 14.55 -17.25
N VAL A 264 10.71 13.90 -16.11
CA VAL A 264 11.75 13.60 -15.12
C VAL A 264 12.85 12.72 -15.71
N TYR A 265 12.51 11.75 -16.56
CA TYR A 265 13.51 10.94 -17.27
C TYR A 265 14.42 11.82 -18.14
N PHE A 266 13.87 12.71 -18.96
CA PHE A 266 14.69 13.58 -19.81
C PHE A 266 15.49 14.59 -18.99
N GLU A 267 14.94 15.09 -17.89
CA GLU A 267 15.70 15.89 -16.92
C GLU A 267 16.87 15.07 -16.33
N SER A 268 16.70 13.77 -16.10
CA SER A 268 17.73 12.90 -15.53
C SER A 268 18.90 12.59 -16.47
N ILE A 269 18.67 12.62 -17.79
CA ILE A 269 19.73 12.46 -18.79
C ILE A 269 20.39 13.79 -19.16
N ASN A 270 19.78 14.91 -18.75
CA ASN A 270 20.28 16.27 -18.94
C ASN A 270 20.78 16.89 -17.62
N ASP A 271 21.23 16.07 -16.66
CA ASP A 271 21.83 16.47 -15.38
C ASP A 271 20.99 17.42 -14.50
N ARG A 272 19.65 17.44 -14.68
CA ARG A 272 18.72 18.24 -13.87
C ARG A 272 18.14 17.49 -12.66
N VAL A 273 18.49 16.22 -12.51
CA VAL A 273 18.08 15.36 -11.39
C VAL A 273 19.27 15.11 -10.48
N LYS A 274 19.10 15.29 -9.16
CA LYS A 274 20.15 15.05 -8.18
C LYS A 274 19.78 13.84 -7.33
N GLN A 275 20.70 12.89 -7.19
CA GLN A 275 20.50 11.68 -6.40
C GLN A 275 19.19 10.96 -6.73
N ASP A 276 18.88 10.83 -8.03
CA ASP A 276 17.65 10.20 -8.53
C ASP A 276 16.35 10.89 -8.06
N LYS A 277 16.42 12.16 -7.65
CA LYS A 277 15.27 12.94 -7.18
C LYS A 277 15.18 14.28 -7.88
N ARG A 278 13.95 14.63 -8.28
CA ARG A 278 13.58 15.94 -8.78
C ARG A 278 12.60 16.60 -7.82
N ARG A 279 13.06 17.64 -7.11
CA ARG A 279 12.19 18.41 -6.22
C ARG A 279 11.22 19.28 -7.00
N THR A 280 9.94 19.28 -6.67
CA THR A 280 8.93 20.12 -7.33
C THR A 280 7.77 20.45 -6.40
N ILE A 281 6.91 21.39 -6.80
CA ILE A 281 5.68 21.72 -6.09
C ILE A 281 4.48 21.44 -7.00
N ILE A 282 3.50 20.70 -6.52
CA ILE A 282 2.25 20.41 -7.24
C ILE A 282 1.08 20.59 -6.28
N ASN A 283 0.15 21.48 -6.61
CA ASN A 283 -1.01 21.85 -5.80
C ASN A 283 -0.65 22.28 -4.37
N SER A 284 0.44 23.04 -4.22
CA SER A 284 1.02 23.41 -2.92
C SER A 284 1.60 22.23 -2.13
N GLY A 285 1.64 21.01 -2.67
CA GLY A 285 2.41 19.91 -2.08
C GLY A 285 3.86 19.96 -2.56
N VAL A 286 4.82 19.76 -1.67
CA VAL A 286 6.24 19.66 -1.99
C VAL A 286 6.59 18.18 -2.18
N TYR A 287 7.23 17.84 -3.30
CA TYR A 287 7.57 16.48 -3.65
C TYR A 287 9.04 16.34 -4.02
N ASP A 288 9.65 15.22 -3.65
CA ASP A 288 10.76 14.67 -4.41
C ASP A 288 10.19 13.60 -5.36
N LEU A 289 10.20 13.88 -6.67
CA LEU A 289 9.89 12.91 -7.70
C LEU A 289 11.09 11.97 -7.87
N VAL A 290 10.95 10.73 -7.43
CA VAL A 290 12.01 9.73 -7.51
C VAL A 290 12.02 9.14 -8.92
N ILE A 291 13.21 9.02 -9.51
CA ILE A 291 13.42 8.41 -10.82
C ILE A 291 14.63 7.48 -10.78
N TYR A 292 14.39 6.19 -10.93
CA TYR A 292 15.46 5.24 -11.19
C TYR A 292 15.46 4.89 -12.66
N ARG A 293 16.57 5.14 -13.36
CA ARG A 293 16.84 4.50 -14.65
C ARG A 293 17.43 3.11 -14.43
N ASN A 294 17.20 2.21 -15.38
CA ASN A 294 17.79 0.88 -15.34
C ASN A 294 19.32 0.97 -15.25
N ILE A 295 19.94 -0.06 -14.71
CA ILE A 295 21.39 -0.17 -14.63
C ILE A 295 21.86 -1.19 -15.65
N LYS A 296 22.85 -0.79 -16.47
CA LYS A 296 23.51 -1.65 -17.45
C LYS A 296 24.52 -2.58 -16.79
N SER A 297 25.01 -3.58 -17.54
CA SER A 297 25.99 -4.55 -17.04
C SER A 297 27.32 -3.91 -16.58
N ASP A 298 27.65 -2.75 -17.13
CA ASP A 298 28.81 -1.93 -16.75
C ASP A 298 28.59 -1.08 -15.47
N GLY A 299 27.40 -1.15 -14.86
CA GLY A 299 27.03 -0.39 -13.66
C GLY A 299 26.55 1.04 -13.91
N SER A 300 26.59 1.53 -15.16
CA SER A 300 26.09 2.86 -15.51
C SER A 300 24.57 2.89 -15.72
N ARG A 301 23.98 4.09 -15.67
CA ARG A 301 22.56 4.32 -15.95
C ARG A 301 22.27 4.08 -17.43
N GLY A 302 21.20 3.34 -17.72
CA GLY A 302 20.72 3.09 -19.06
C GLY A 302 19.61 4.04 -19.51
N ASP A 303 18.93 3.64 -20.58
CA ASP A 303 17.97 4.47 -21.30
C ASP A 303 16.51 4.18 -20.95
N PHE A 304 16.26 3.31 -19.97
CA PHE A 304 14.90 2.88 -19.60
C PHE A 304 14.55 3.39 -18.21
N ILE A 305 13.27 3.72 -17.98
CA ILE A 305 12.77 3.91 -16.62
C ILE A 305 12.73 2.55 -15.93
N ARG A 306 13.28 2.50 -14.72
CA ARG A 306 13.08 1.40 -13.77
C ARG A 306 12.03 1.73 -12.74
N SER A 307 11.97 2.94 -12.21
CA SER A 307 10.94 3.31 -11.24
C SER A 307 10.70 4.81 -11.27
N PHE A 308 9.47 5.21 -11.02
CA PHE A 308 9.02 6.59 -10.91
C PHE A 308 7.92 6.65 -9.86
N PHE A 309 8.06 7.51 -8.85
CA PHE A 309 7.03 7.72 -7.82
C PHE A 309 7.28 9.00 -7.01
N PRO A 310 6.24 9.59 -6.41
CA PRO A 310 6.40 10.74 -5.54
C PRO A 310 6.81 10.34 -4.12
N ILE A 311 7.69 11.14 -3.51
CA ILE A 311 7.83 11.26 -2.05
C ILE A 311 7.25 12.61 -1.66
N PHE A 312 6.20 12.61 -0.85
CA PHE A 312 5.62 13.83 -0.29
C PHE A 312 6.44 14.33 0.90
N LEU A 313 6.77 15.61 0.90
CA LEU A 313 7.64 16.26 1.89
C LEU A 313 6.89 17.26 2.79
N GLY A 314 5.58 17.41 2.60
CA GLY A 314 4.77 18.43 3.27
C GLY A 314 4.20 19.44 2.29
N ASN A 315 3.51 20.45 2.81
CA ASN A 315 2.93 21.51 2.00
C ASN A 315 3.91 22.69 1.85
N GLU A 316 3.73 23.50 0.81
CA GLU A 316 4.49 24.72 0.63
C GLU A 316 4.22 25.67 1.81
N GLY A 317 5.28 26.19 2.43
CA GLY A 317 5.19 27.07 3.59
C GLY A 317 5.22 26.37 4.96
N THR A 318 5.12 25.04 5.04
CA THR A 318 5.58 24.28 6.22
C THR A 318 7.12 24.16 6.14
N GLU A 319 7.86 24.35 7.26
CA GLU A 319 9.34 24.37 7.26
C GLU A 319 9.89 23.17 6.47
N THR A 320 10.45 23.46 5.29
CA THR A 320 10.95 22.43 4.39
C THR A 320 12.11 21.69 5.03
N LEU A 321 12.04 20.36 5.04
CA LEU A 321 13.13 19.48 5.47
C LEU A 321 14.45 19.84 4.73
N PRO A 322 15.58 19.96 5.46
CA PRO A 322 16.89 19.86 4.81
C PRO A 322 17.03 18.48 4.15
N ASP A 323 17.77 18.42 3.05
CA ASP A 323 18.08 17.19 2.33
C ASP A 323 18.81 16.20 3.26
N VAL A 324 18.07 15.27 3.87
CA VAL A 324 18.64 14.19 4.68
C VAL A 324 19.03 13.04 3.75
N SER A 325 20.01 13.29 2.89
CA SER A 325 20.75 12.25 2.16
C SER A 325 21.76 11.51 3.05
N LYS A 326 21.41 11.29 4.33
CA LYS A 326 22.19 10.47 5.26
C LYS A 326 21.33 9.39 5.89
N GLU A 327 21.71 8.16 5.53
CA GLU A 327 21.51 6.90 6.24
C GLU A 327 20.05 6.48 6.51
N ARG A 328 19.63 5.43 5.80
CA ARG A 328 18.46 4.62 6.21
C ARG A 328 18.75 4.08 7.62
N PRO A 329 17.94 4.38 8.64
CA PRO A 329 18.04 3.65 9.89
C PRO A 329 17.47 2.25 9.67
N ASP A 330 18.24 1.24 10.05
CA ASP A 330 17.69 -0.08 10.33
C ASP A 330 16.70 0.09 11.48
N VAL A 331 15.41 -0.07 11.18
CA VAL A 331 14.35 -0.02 12.18
C VAL A 331 14.45 -1.30 13.01
N GLU A 332 15.02 -1.19 14.21
CA GLU A 332 14.88 -2.21 15.25
C GLU A 332 13.41 -2.38 15.62
N VAL A 333 12.97 -3.64 15.70
CA VAL A 333 11.59 -4.01 16.01
C VAL A 333 11.33 -3.75 17.50
N VAL A 334 10.52 -2.74 17.82
CA VAL A 334 10.01 -2.58 19.19
C VAL A 334 9.04 -3.73 19.51
N PRO A 335 9.28 -4.51 20.58
CA PRO A 335 8.41 -5.61 21.01
C PRO A 335 6.99 -5.12 21.37
N ILE A 336 5.98 -5.98 21.16
CA ILE A 336 4.62 -5.73 21.67
C ILE A 336 4.68 -5.82 23.20
N GLU A 337 4.42 -4.72 23.90
CA GLU A 337 4.39 -4.67 25.35
C GLU A 337 3.17 -5.45 25.87
N ILE A 338 3.40 -6.51 26.65
CA ILE A 338 2.34 -7.29 27.29
C ILE A 338 1.83 -6.47 28.48
N LYS A 339 0.56 -6.07 28.44
CA LYS A 339 -0.04 -5.20 29.45
C LYS A 339 -1.42 -5.72 29.83
N ASN A 340 -1.54 -6.26 31.03
CA ASN A 340 -2.78 -6.84 31.56
C ASN A 340 -3.07 -6.30 32.97
N ASN A 341 -3.08 -4.98 33.12
CA ASN A 341 -3.15 -4.31 34.43
C ASN A 341 -4.15 -3.15 34.52
N GLN A 342 -4.90 -2.90 33.45
CA GLN A 342 -5.91 -1.85 33.32
C GLN A 342 -7.26 -2.27 33.95
N PRO A 343 -8.29 -1.39 33.97
CA PRO A 343 -9.59 -1.68 34.59
C PRO A 343 -10.29 -2.97 34.16
N VAL A 344 -10.06 -3.43 32.93
CA VAL A 344 -10.45 -4.76 32.45
C VAL A 344 -9.19 -5.56 32.15
N ILE A 345 -9.13 -6.80 32.64
CA ILE A 345 -8.02 -7.72 32.37
C ILE A 345 -8.54 -9.01 31.76
N ILE A 346 -7.68 -9.69 31.00
CA ILE A 346 -7.93 -11.04 30.49
C ILE A 346 -7.40 -12.01 31.54
N VAL A 347 -8.25 -12.92 32.04
CA VAL A 347 -7.90 -13.82 33.15
C VAL A 347 -7.75 -15.27 32.72
N GLU A 348 -8.59 -15.73 31.79
CA GLU A 348 -8.53 -17.10 31.28
C GLU A 348 -8.93 -17.17 29.80
N ALA A 349 -8.45 -18.17 29.08
CA ALA A 349 -8.97 -18.52 27.75
C ALA A 349 -8.95 -20.03 27.53
N LEU A 350 -9.94 -20.53 26.79
CA LEU A 350 -9.94 -21.87 26.21
C LEU A 350 -9.75 -21.72 24.70
N ALA A 351 -8.53 -21.96 24.24
CA ALA A 351 -8.17 -21.86 22.83
C ALA A 351 -8.34 -23.17 22.06
N ASN A 352 -8.43 -24.32 22.74
CA ASN A 352 -8.42 -25.64 22.09
C ASN A 352 -9.45 -26.60 22.74
N PRO A 353 -10.76 -26.37 22.57
CA PRO A 353 -11.81 -27.24 23.13
C PRO A 353 -11.83 -28.64 22.49
N VAL A 354 -12.25 -29.67 23.24
CA VAL A 354 -12.48 -31.04 22.73
C VAL A 354 -13.73 -31.10 21.85
N GLY A 355 -13.58 -31.54 20.60
CA GLY A 355 -14.69 -31.72 19.65
C GLY A 355 -14.30 -31.49 18.20
N ALA A 356 -15.29 -31.37 17.30
CA ALA A 356 -15.06 -30.92 15.93
C ALA A 356 -14.33 -29.58 15.93
N GLU A 357 -13.39 -29.38 15.00
CA GLU A 357 -12.49 -28.22 14.98
C GLU A 357 -13.29 -26.93 15.22
N ASP A 358 -12.85 -26.15 16.21
CA ASP A 358 -13.19 -24.73 16.40
C ASP A 358 -14.53 -24.36 17.08
N ILE A 359 -15.28 -25.33 17.61
CA ILE A 359 -16.52 -25.06 18.36
C ILE A 359 -16.24 -25.06 19.87
N GLY A 360 -16.52 -23.94 20.55
CA GLY A 360 -16.46 -23.84 22.03
C GLY A 360 -15.30 -23.01 22.60
N GLU A 361 -14.58 -22.27 21.77
CA GLU A 361 -13.55 -21.31 22.21
C GLU A 361 -14.16 -20.17 23.03
N TRP A 362 -13.44 -19.72 24.07
CA TRP A 362 -13.88 -18.59 24.88
C TRP A 362 -12.71 -17.86 25.55
N VAL A 363 -12.98 -16.61 25.94
CA VAL A 363 -12.08 -15.76 26.74
C VAL A 363 -12.85 -15.22 27.94
N LYS A 364 -12.24 -15.19 29.12
CA LYS A 364 -12.79 -14.56 30.33
C LYS A 364 -12.12 -13.22 30.59
N LEU A 365 -12.96 -12.21 30.79
CA LEU A 365 -12.54 -10.88 31.19
C LEU A 365 -12.96 -10.63 32.65
N GLN A 366 -12.16 -9.87 33.38
CA GLN A 366 -12.47 -9.41 34.73
C GLN A 366 -12.44 -7.88 34.79
N ASN A 367 -13.48 -7.29 35.36
CA ASN A 367 -13.43 -5.89 35.81
C ASN A 367 -12.77 -5.85 37.19
N VAL A 368 -11.60 -5.20 37.30
CA VAL A 368 -10.83 -5.11 38.56
C VAL A 368 -11.09 -3.80 39.32
N THR A 369 -12.14 -3.07 38.94
CA THR A 369 -12.53 -1.81 39.58
C THR A 369 -13.79 -1.96 40.43
N ASP A 370 -14.10 -0.92 41.20
CA ASP A 370 -15.28 -0.79 42.04
C ASP A 370 -16.50 -0.20 41.29
N LYS A 371 -16.39 0.05 39.98
CA LYS A 371 -17.44 0.65 39.14
C LYS A 371 -17.84 -0.28 38.00
N PRO A 372 -19.12 -0.29 37.58
CA PRO A 372 -19.53 -1.03 36.39
C PRO A 372 -18.86 -0.46 35.13
N ILE A 373 -18.46 -1.34 34.21
CA ILE A 373 -17.84 -0.99 32.92
C ILE A 373 -18.77 -1.45 31.79
N ASP A 374 -19.18 -0.51 30.96
CA ASP A 374 -19.95 -0.81 29.73
C ASP A 374 -18.99 -1.24 28.61
N LEU A 375 -19.20 -2.45 28.10
CA LEU A 375 -18.44 -3.02 26.99
C LEU A 375 -19.10 -2.78 25.64
N THR A 376 -20.15 -1.96 25.57
CA THR A 376 -20.77 -1.59 24.29
C THR A 376 -19.71 -0.98 23.38
N SER A 377 -19.61 -1.53 22.17
CA SER A 377 -18.59 -1.16 21.17
C SER A 377 -17.14 -1.46 21.56
N TRP A 378 -16.90 -2.24 22.62
CA TRP A 378 -15.59 -2.85 22.87
C TRP A 378 -15.44 -4.12 22.05
N GLU A 379 -14.21 -4.60 21.92
CA GLU A 379 -13.93 -5.83 21.19
C GLU A 379 -12.70 -6.55 21.75
N MET A 380 -12.65 -7.86 21.49
CA MET A 380 -11.42 -8.64 21.60
C MET A 380 -10.83 -8.85 20.21
N ARG A 381 -9.51 -8.97 20.11
CA ARG A 381 -8.81 -9.29 18.87
C ARG A 381 -7.80 -10.40 19.09
N ASP A 382 -7.62 -11.25 18.07
CA ASP A 382 -6.56 -12.25 18.07
C ASP A 382 -5.22 -11.71 17.52
N LYS A 383 -4.24 -12.60 17.34
CA LYS A 383 -2.90 -12.28 16.79
C LYS A 383 -2.94 -11.72 15.36
N ALA A 384 -3.98 -12.01 14.58
CA ALA A 384 -4.22 -11.50 13.24
C ALA A 384 -5.16 -10.28 13.26
N ALA A 385 -5.39 -9.69 14.44
CA ALA A 385 -6.26 -8.55 14.68
C ALA A 385 -7.74 -8.77 14.31
N ARG A 386 -8.18 -10.02 14.13
CA ARG A 386 -9.57 -10.34 13.79
C ARG A 386 -10.49 -10.07 15.00
N PRO A 387 -11.60 -9.33 14.84
CA PRO A 387 -12.41 -8.88 15.96
C PRO A 387 -13.41 -9.93 16.47
N GLN A 388 -13.69 -9.86 17.76
CA GLN A 388 -14.84 -10.44 18.46
C GLN A 388 -15.51 -9.30 19.22
N PRO A 389 -16.65 -8.78 18.74
CA PRO A 389 -17.39 -7.73 19.44
C PRO A 389 -17.78 -8.18 20.86
N LEU A 390 -17.64 -7.24 21.80
CA LEU A 390 -18.13 -7.36 23.16
C LEU A 390 -19.39 -6.51 23.32
N SER A 391 -20.21 -6.85 24.30
CA SER A 391 -21.38 -6.06 24.66
C SER A 391 -21.84 -6.37 26.08
N GLY A 392 -22.67 -5.46 26.62
CA GLY A 392 -23.21 -5.54 27.96
C GLY A 392 -22.30 -4.93 29.02
N ILE A 393 -22.75 -4.98 30.27
CA ILE A 393 -22.07 -4.35 31.41
C ILE A 393 -21.33 -5.42 32.20
N LEU A 394 -20.05 -5.18 32.50
CA LEU A 394 -19.25 -5.89 33.50
C LEU A 394 -19.38 -5.18 34.85
N GLN A 395 -20.06 -5.81 35.81
CA GLN A 395 -20.21 -5.31 37.16
C GLN A 395 -18.86 -5.26 37.91
N PRO A 396 -18.76 -4.46 38.99
CA PRO A 396 -17.55 -4.42 39.82
C PRO A 396 -17.08 -5.82 40.24
N ASN A 397 -15.79 -6.12 40.06
CA ASN A 397 -15.17 -7.42 40.36
C ASN A 397 -15.73 -8.64 39.59
N GLU A 398 -16.63 -8.44 38.62
CA GLU A 398 -17.23 -9.52 37.84
C GLU A 398 -16.18 -10.16 36.92
N VAL A 399 -16.19 -11.50 36.87
CA VAL A 399 -15.51 -12.29 35.85
C VAL A 399 -16.56 -12.86 34.91
N LYS A 400 -16.47 -12.53 33.62
CA LYS A 400 -17.45 -12.95 32.61
C LYS A 400 -16.77 -13.65 31.45
N GLN A 401 -17.39 -14.73 30.99
CA GLN A 401 -16.93 -15.51 29.84
C GLN A 401 -17.61 -15.03 28.56
N PHE A 402 -16.81 -14.87 27.50
CA PHE A 402 -17.23 -14.49 26.17
C PHE A 402 -16.86 -15.61 25.20
N ALA A 403 -17.87 -16.17 24.54
CA ALA A 403 -17.65 -17.15 23.47
C ALA A 403 -17.02 -16.46 22.25
N ILE A 404 -16.11 -17.16 21.58
CA ILE A 404 -15.55 -16.72 20.31
C ILE A 404 -16.43 -17.27 19.19
N THR A 405 -17.08 -16.38 18.46
CA THR A 405 -18.04 -16.74 17.41
C THR A 405 -17.38 -16.63 16.05
N ARG A 406 -17.19 -17.78 15.39
CA ARG A 406 -16.58 -17.87 14.05
C ARG A 406 -17.63 -17.70 12.95
N SER A 407 -18.19 -16.50 12.88
CA SER A 407 -19.22 -16.17 11.89
C SER A 407 -18.67 -15.99 10.46
N SER A 408 -17.38 -15.71 10.31
CA SER A 408 -16.66 -15.58 9.04
C SER A 408 -15.15 -15.83 9.21
N LEU A 409 -14.41 -15.92 8.10
CA LEU A 409 -12.95 -16.03 8.10
C LEU A 409 -12.24 -14.83 8.76
N ASN A 410 -12.94 -13.71 8.92
CA ASN A 410 -12.46 -12.49 9.57
C ASN A 410 -12.88 -12.37 11.04
N SER A 411 -13.64 -13.31 11.59
CA SER A 411 -13.95 -13.35 13.02
C SER A 411 -12.72 -13.79 13.82
N MET A 412 -12.58 -13.32 15.06
CA MET A 412 -11.51 -13.76 15.97
C MET A 412 -11.41 -15.28 16.02
N GLN A 413 -10.18 -15.82 16.04
CA GLN A 413 -9.93 -17.25 16.24
C GLN A 413 -8.76 -17.44 17.18
N LEU A 414 -8.91 -18.31 18.16
CA LEU A 414 -7.83 -18.66 19.08
C LEU A 414 -7.01 -19.79 18.45
N SER A 415 -5.69 -19.59 18.29
CA SER A 415 -4.83 -20.62 17.71
C SER A 415 -4.36 -21.60 18.79
N ASN A 416 -4.39 -22.91 18.51
CA ASN A 416 -3.87 -23.94 19.42
C ASN A 416 -2.33 -23.92 19.57
N ARG A 417 -1.60 -23.21 18.71
CA ARG A 417 -0.12 -23.20 18.69
C ARG A 417 0.49 -22.09 19.53
N SER A 418 -0.10 -20.91 19.46
CA SER A 418 0.25 -19.70 20.21
C SER A 418 -0.73 -18.62 19.81
N GLY A 419 -1.12 -17.75 20.73
CA GLY A 419 -2.00 -16.64 20.40
C GLY A 419 -1.64 -15.37 21.15
N LEU A 420 -2.21 -14.28 20.64
CA LEU A 420 -2.25 -12.98 21.28
C LEU A 420 -3.74 -12.66 21.40
N ILE A 421 -4.17 -12.21 22.58
CA ILE A 421 -5.53 -11.74 22.82
C ILE A 421 -5.41 -10.30 23.29
N THR A 422 -6.09 -9.41 22.60
CA THR A 422 -6.14 -7.98 22.92
C THR A 422 -7.58 -7.59 23.22
N VAL A 423 -7.81 -6.76 24.25
CA VAL A 423 -9.10 -6.10 24.51
C VAL A 423 -8.93 -4.62 24.19
N ASN A 424 -9.81 -4.10 23.34
CA ASN A 424 -9.86 -2.68 22.98
C ASN A 424 -11.16 -2.06 23.49
N ASP A 425 -11.09 -0.82 23.97
CA ASP A 425 -12.29 -0.03 24.26
C ASP A 425 -12.92 0.56 22.99
N GLN A 426 -14.03 1.28 23.17
CA GLN A 426 -14.77 1.94 22.08
C GLN A 426 -13.95 3.01 21.31
N GLN A 427 -12.81 3.48 21.86
CA GLN A 427 -11.88 4.39 21.19
C GLN A 427 -10.68 3.65 20.57
N SER A 428 -10.75 2.31 20.45
CA SER A 428 -9.66 1.45 19.99
C SER A 428 -8.41 1.49 20.87
N LYS A 429 -8.51 2.00 22.10
CA LYS A 429 -7.40 1.99 23.05
C LYS A 429 -7.23 0.58 23.62
N VAL A 430 -6.01 0.08 23.58
CA VAL A 430 -5.67 -1.23 24.15
C VAL A 430 -5.79 -1.19 25.67
N ILE A 431 -6.70 -2.01 26.20
CA ILE A 431 -6.96 -2.16 27.63
C ILE A 431 -6.18 -3.35 28.19
N ALA A 432 -6.20 -4.49 27.52
CA ALA A 432 -5.46 -5.68 27.93
C ALA A 432 -4.80 -6.37 26.75
N VAL A 433 -3.60 -6.89 26.96
CA VAL A 433 -2.85 -7.72 26.01
C VAL A 433 -2.28 -8.90 26.78
N VAL A 434 -2.61 -10.11 26.33
CA VAL A 434 -1.98 -11.33 26.83
C VAL A 434 -1.50 -12.18 25.67
N ARG A 435 -0.43 -12.94 25.92
CA ARG A 435 0.09 -13.93 24.98
C ARG A 435 0.04 -15.29 25.64
N TYR A 436 -0.33 -16.30 24.86
CA TYR A 436 -0.20 -17.68 25.26
C TYR A 436 0.59 -18.47 24.23
N ASN A 437 1.26 -19.51 24.70
CA ASN A 437 2.02 -20.43 23.86
C ASN A 437 1.09 -21.56 23.41
N ARG A 438 1.58 -22.79 23.26
CA ARG A 438 0.76 -23.90 22.80
C ARG A 438 -0.39 -24.17 23.79
N ALA A 439 -1.61 -24.26 23.27
CA ALA A 439 -2.80 -24.65 24.02
C ALA A 439 -3.06 -26.14 23.82
N ASN A 440 -2.94 -26.93 24.88
CA ASN A 440 -3.27 -28.35 24.85
C ASN A 440 -4.80 -28.53 24.79
N SER A 441 -5.24 -29.72 24.38
CA SER A 441 -6.67 -30.04 24.30
C SER A 441 -7.35 -29.84 25.65
N ASP A 442 -8.44 -29.09 25.69
CA ASP A 442 -9.20 -28.68 26.88
C ASP A 442 -8.39 -27.94 27.96
N GLU A 443 -7.23 -27.37 27.60
CA GLU A 443 -6.45 -26.57 28.53
C GLU A 443 -7.08 -25.18 28.76
N ILE A 444 -7.38 -24.87 30.01
CA ILE A 444 -7.70 -23.50 30.44
C ILE A 444 -6.39 -22.77 30.69
N ILE A 445 -6.09 -21.83 29.81
CA ILE A 445 -4.92 -20.96 29.91
C ILE A 445 -5.25 -19.86 30.89
N ARG A 446 -4.40 -19.64 31.90
CA ARG A 446 -4.58 -18.57 32.89
C ARG A 446 -3.56 -17.47 32.65
N PHE A 447 -4.00 -16.23 32.78
CA PHE A 447 -3.17 -15.05 32.59
C PHE A 447 -3.07 -14.28 33.90
N GLU A 448 -1.84 -13.93 34.26
CA GLU A 448 -1.59 -13.11 35.44
C GLU A 448 -1.79 -11.63 35.12
N ARG A 449 -2.15 -10.87 36.14
CA ARG A 449 -2.15 -9.41 36.06
C ARG A 449 -0.69 -8.95 35.99
N THR A 450 -0.35 -8.14 34.99
CA THR A 450 1.02 -7.61 34.91
C THR A 450 1.25 -6.59 36.02
N THR A 451 2.45 -6.59 36.62
CA THR A 451 2.84 -5.51 37.54
C THR A 451 2.98 -4.21 36.76
N SER A 452 2.51 -3.11 37.35
CA SER A 452 2.59 -1.75 36.79
C SER A 452 4.02 -1.30 36.52
#